data_AF-A0AAU3V383-F1
#
_entry.id   AF-A0AAU3V383-F1
#
_cell.length_a   1.000
_cell.length_b   1.000
_cell.length_c   1.000
_cell.angle_alpha   90.00
_cell.angle_beta   90.00
_cell.angle_gamma   90.00
#
_symmetry.space_group_name_H-M   'P 1'
#
loop_
_entity.id
_entity.type
_entity.pdbx_description
1 polymer ?
#
loop_
_entity_poly.entity_id
_entity_poly.type
_entity_poly.pdbx_seq_one_letter_code
_entity_poly.pdbx_strand_id
1 'polypeptide(L)'
;MTDLMGCLILAAVLAGVMGAFAWLARVIRRRGVAGHAVAAALASYEEAFRVTSYEAHQEIRTQAGRRLPFESPDEPWRPARATVPARPAVRSARGPRTWVRRLRRRR
;
A
#
# COMPACT_ATOMS: atom_id res chain seq x y z
N MET A 1 44.16 -10.26 -22.18
CA MET A 1 43.49 -9.08 -22.79
C MET A 1 42.00 -9.33 -23.00
N THR A 2 41.60 -10.53 -23.43
CA THR A 2 40.21 -11.01 -23.54
C THR A 2 39.42 -10.91 -22.23
N ASP A 3 40.03 -11.23 -21.09
CA ASP A 3 39.35 -11.22 -19.78
C ASP A 3 38.95 -9.81 -19.35
N LEU A 4 39.82 -8.83 -19.58
CA LEU A 4 39.52 -7.42 -19.33
C LEU A 4 38.36 -6.94 -20.20
N MET A 5 38.34 -7.32 -21.49
CA MET A 5 37.24 -6.99 -22.39
C MET A 5 35.93 -7.62 -21.93
N GLY A 6 35.94 -8.87 -21.47
CA GLY A 6 34.77 -9.55 -20.90
C GLY A 6 34.23 -8.84 -19.66
N CYS A 7 35.11 -8.45 -18.73
CA CYS A 7 34.72 -7.69 -17.54
C CYS A 7 34.10 -6.33 -17.90
N LEU A 8 34.64 -5.62 -18.89
CA LEU A 8 34.09 -4.33 -19.33
C LEU A 8 32.71 -4.48 -19.98
N ILE A 9 32.50 -5.53 -20.78
CA ILE A 9 31.19 -5.82 -21.38
C ILE A 9 30.16 -6.09 -20.28
N LEU A 10 30.50 -6.95 -19.30
CA LEU A 10 29.61 -7.25 -18.19
C LEU A 10 29.28 -5.99 -17.38
N ALA A 11 30.29 -5.18 -17.06
CA ALA A 11 30.10 -3.93 -16.34
C ALA A 11 29.22 -2.94 -17.11
N ALA A 12 29.40 -2.82 -18.43
CA ALA A 12 28.59 -1.96 -19.28
C ALA A 12 27.13 -2.42 -19.35
N VAL A 13 26.89 -3.73 -19.51
CA VAL A 13 25.54 -4.32 -19.49
C VAL A 13 24.88 -4.06 -18.14
N LEU A 14 25.58 -4.34 -17.04
CA LEU A 14 25.04 -4.14 -15.69
C LEU A 14 24.72 -2.67 -15.43
N ALA A 15 25.63 -1.75 -15.79
CA ALA A 15 25.40 -0.32 -15.69
C ALA A 15 24.23 0.15 -16.55
N GLY A 16 24.06 -0.42 -17.75
CA GLY A 16 22.93 -0.16 -18.64
C GLY A 16 21.60 -0.56 -18.00
N VAL A 17 21.53 -1.77 -17.44
CA VAL A 17 20.33 -2.28 -16.73
C VAL A 17 20.00 -1.41 -15.51
N MET A 18 21.00 -1.10 -14.69
CA MET A 18 20.82 -0.24 -13.50
C MET A 18 20.38 1.18 -13.90
N GLY A 19 20.97 1.74 -14.96
CA GLY A 19 20.60 3.03 -15.52
C GLY A 19 19.17 3.05 -16.06
N ALA A 20 18.76 1.99 -16.75
CA ALA A 20 17.39 1.83 -17.24
C ALA A 20 16.37 1.79 -16.10
N PHE A 21 16.62 1.03 -15.04
CA PHE A 21 15.74 1.00 -13.87
C PHE A 21 15.70 2.34 -13.13
N ALA A 22 16.84 3.01 -12.96
CA ALA A 22 16.89 4.33 -12.34
C ALA A 22 16.11 5.37 -13.18
N TRP A 23 16.25 5.32 -14.50
CA TRP A 23 15.50 6.17 -15.42
C TRP A 23 14.00 5.88 -15.35
N LEU A 24 13.60 4.61 -15.40
CA LEU A 24 12.20 4.20 -15.29
C LEU A 24 11.59 4.66 -13.96
N ALA A 25 12.28 4.44 -12.84
CA ALA A 25 11.85 4.92 -11.52
C ALA A 25 11.69 6.45 -11.50
N ARG A 26 12.61 7.19 -12.14
CA ARG A 26 12.52 8.64 -12.27
C ARG A 26 11.33 9.07 -13.13
N VAL A 27 11.07 8.41 -14.25
CA VAL A 27 9.91 8.68 -15.12
C VAL A 27 8.61 8.43 -14.37
N ILE A 28 8.51 7.29 -13.67
CA ILE A 28 7.36 6.94 -12.83
C ILE A 28 7.10 8.02 -11.77
N ARG A 29 8.14 8.47 -11.06
CA ARG A 29 8.05 9.53 -10.03
C ARG A 29 7.66 10.88 -10.62
N ARG A 30 8.15 11.22 -11.81
CA ARG A 30 7.90 12.53 -12.46
C ARG A 30 6.54 12.61 -13.15
N ARG A 31 6.09 11.52 -13.75
CA ARG A 31 4.85 11.48 -14.53
C ARG A 31 3.65 10.96 -13.73
N GLY A 32 3.82 10.55 -12.48
CA GLY A 32 2.74 10.03 -11.63
C GLY A 32 2.15 8.70 -12.12
N VAL A 33 2.83 8.01 -13.04
CA VAL A 33 2.34 6.80 -13.71
C VAL A 33 2.30 5.59 -12.77
N ALA A 34 2.99 5.66 -11.63
CA ALA A 34 2.92 4.64 -10.57
C ALA A 34 1.46 4.29 -10.21
N GLY A 35 0.59 5.30 -10.09
CA GLY A 35 -0.82 5.08 -9.76
C GLY A 35 -1.55 4.27 -10.83
N HIS A 36 -1.33 4.57 -12.11
CA HIS A 36 -2.00 3.88 -13.22
C HIS A 36 -1.46 2.48 -13.46
N ALA A 37 -0.14 2.26 -13.37
CA ALA A 37 0.45 0.94 -13.54
C ALA A 37 0.07 0.00 -12.39
N VAL A 38 0.09 0.49 -11.14
CA VAL A 38 -0.34 -0.27 -9.97
C VAL A 38 -1.85 -0.51 -10.00
N ALA A 39 -2.65 0.48 -10.39
CA ALA A 39 -4.09 0.30 -10.56
C ALA A 39 -4.41 -0.70 -11.68
N ALA A 40 -3.67 -0.70 -12.79
CA ALA A 40 -3.84 -1.68 -13.86
C ALA A 40 -3.47 -3.09 -13.40
N ALA A 41 -2.36 -3.24 -12.65
CA ALA A 41 -1.98 -4.52 -12.07
C ALA A 41 -3.03 -5.03 -11.06
N LEU A 42 -3.50 -4.17 -10.16
CA LEU A 42 -4.56 -4.49 -9.21
C LEU A 42 -5.88 -4.82 -9.91
N ALA A 43 -6.24 -4.10 -10.98
CA ALA A 43 -7.42 -4.41 -11.77
C ALA A 43 -7.31 -5.78 -12.46
N SER A 44 -6.14 -6.11 -13.01
CA SER A 44 -5.92 -7.45 -13.59
C SER A 44 -5.95 -8.56 -12.54
N TYR A 45 -5.45 -8.29 -11.33
CA TYR A 45 -5.51 -9.22 -10.21
C TYR A 45 -6.94 -9.43 -9.71
N GLU A 46 -7.70 -8.35 -9.50
CA GLU A 46 -9.11 -8.42 -9.13
C GLU A 46 -9.93 -9.14 -10.21
N GLU A 47 -9.64 -8.96 -11.50
CA GLU A 47 -10.34 -9.70 -12.55
C GLU A 47 -10.02 -11.20 -12.51
N ALA A 48 -8.76 -11.58 -12.23
CA ALA A 48 -8.35 -12.97 -12.11
C ALA A 48 -8.93 -13.67 -10.87
N PHE A 49 -9.10 -12.95 -9.77
CA PHE A 49 -9.57 -13.48 -8.48
C PHE A 49 -10.97 -13.01 -8.11
N ARG A 50 -11.74 -12.49 -9.08
CA ARG A 50 -13.02 -11.81 -8.84
C ARG A 50 -14.02 -12.67 -8.08
N VAL A 51 -14.03 -13.97 -8.36
CA VAL A 51 -14.92 -14.94 -7.72
C VAL A 51 -14.58 -15.10 -6.25
N THR A 52 -13.31 -15.26 -5.92
CA THR A 52 -12.83 -15.39 -4.53
C THR A 52 -12.90 -14.06 -3.76
N SER A 53 -12.63 -12.93 -4.44
CA SER A 53 -12.70 -11.61 -3.80
C SER A 53 -14.14 -11.21 -3.46
N TYR A 54 -15.12 -11.67 -4.25
CA TYR A 54 -16.54 -11.49 -3.94
C TYR A 54 -16.96 -12.21 -2.65
N GLU A 55 -16.56 -13.48 -2.48
CA GLU A 55 -16.85 -14.26 -1.28
C GLU A 55 -16.20 -13.64 -0.03
N ALA A 56 -14.94 -13.22 -0.13
CA ALA A 56 -14.23 -12.52 0.95
C ALA A 56 -14.88 -11.17 1.29
N HIS A 57 -15.34 -10.41 0.27
CA HIS A 57 -16.03 -9.14 0.50
C HIS A 57 -17.34 -9.33 1.27
N GLN A 58 -18.08 -10.39 0.95
CA GLN A 58 -19.30 -10.74 1.66
C GLN A 58 -19.00 -11.12 3.12
N GLU A 59 -17.97 -11.92 3.37
CA GLU A 59 -17.55 -12.28 4.73
C GLU A 59 -17.13 -11.06 5.55
N ILE A 60 -16.30 -10.16 5.00
CA ILE A 60 -15.87 -8.92 5.67
C ILE A 60 -17.08 -8.04 6.02
N ARG A 61 -18.07 -7.92 5.14
CA ARG A 61 -19.30 -7.16 5.45
C ARG A 61 -20.08 -7.79 6.59
N THR A 62 -20.16 -9.12 6.64
CA THR A 62 -20.82 -9.82 7.76
C THR A 62 -20.07 -9.62 9.08
N GLN A 63 -18.74 -9.52 9.04
CA GLN A 63 -17.93 -9.21 10.22
C GLN A 63 -18.03 -7.74 10.63
N ALA A 64 -18.07 -6.79 9.68
CA ALA A 64 -18.19 -5.36 9.97
C ALA A 64 -19.52 -4.98 10.67
N GLY A 65 -20.57 -5.80 10.49
CA GLY A 65 -21.84 -5.67 11.21
C GLY A 65 -21.85 -6.29 12.61
N ARG A 66 -20.84 -7.08 12.99
CA ARG A 66 -20.77 -7.72 14.32
C ARG A 66 -20.34 -6.70 15.37
N ARG A 67 -21.22 -6.45 16.35
CA ARG A 67 -20.97 -5.56 17.50
C ARG A 67 -20.20 -6.21 18.65
N LEU A 68 -19.95 -7.51 18.59
CA LEU A 68 -19.31 -8.27 19.67
C LEU A 68 -17.95 -8.80 19.18
N PRO A 69 -16.86 -8.57 19.93
CA PRO A 69 -15.61 -9.28 19.71
C PRO A 69 -15.91 -10.78 19.76
N PHE A 70 -15.56 -11.51 18.71
CA PHE A 70 -15.53 -12.97 18.82
C PHE A 70 -14.40 -13.33 19.77
N GLU A 71 -14.75 -13.99 20.86
CA GLU A 71 -13.77 -14.63 21.74
C GLU A 71 -12.98 -15.62 20.89
N SER A 72 -11.66 -15.43 20.81
CA SER A 72 -10.78 -16.32 20.07
C SER A 72 -10.92 -17.73 20.63
N PRO A 73 -10.93 -18.80 19.81
CA PRO A 73 -11.06 -20.18 20.30
C PRO A 73 -10.03 -20.57 21.37
N ASP A 74 -8.88 -19.90 21.39
CA ASP A 74 -7.79 -20.11 22.35
C ASP A 74 -7.92 -19.24 23.62
N GLU A 75 -8.91 -18.36 23.70
CA GLU A 75 -9.06 -17.41 24.79
C GLU A 75 -10.06 -17.92 25.85
N PRO A 76 -9.65 -18.04 27.13
CA PRO A 76 -10.56 -18.52 28.16
C PRO A 76 -11.67 -17.50 28.45
N TRP A 77 -12.91 -17.86 28.14
CA TRP A 77 -14.10 -17.64 28.98
C TRP A 77 -14.10 -16.37 29.84
N ARG A 78 -14.05 -15.12 29.35
CA ARG A 78 -14.03 -13.94 30.24
C ARG A 78 -15.39 -13.23 30.28
N PRO A 79 -16.14 -13.28 31.41
CA PRO A 79 -17.36 -12.49 31.53
C PRO A 79 -17.00 -11.00 31.43
N ALA A 80 -17.74 -10.27 30.58
CA ALA A 80 -17.62 -8.84 30.38
C ALA A 80 -18.00 -8.06 31.66
N ARG A 81 -17.18 -8.15 32.71
CA ARG A 81 -17.25 -7.24 33.84
C ARG A 81 -16.81 -5.87 33.34
N ALA A 82 -17.82 -5.05 33.05
CA ALA A 82 -17.82 -3.59 33.09
C ALA A 82 -16.43 -2.96 33.37
N THR A 83 -15.57 -2.96 32.35
CA THR A 83 -14.47 -2.00 32.31
C THR A 83 -15.13 -0.70 31.96
N VAL A 84 -15.49 0.06 33.00
CA VAL A 84 -15.87 1.47 32.89
C VAL A 84 -14.87 2.11 31.93
N PRO A 85 -15.30 2.66 30.78
CA PRO A 85 -14.35 3.35 29.91
C PRO A 85 -13.88 4.57 30.68
N ALA A 86 -12.61 4.57 31.08
CA ALA A 86 -11.92 5.79 31.48
C ALA A 86 -12.12 6.80 30.36
N ARG A 87 -12.74 7.94 30.70
CA ARG A 87 -13.04 9.05 29.78
C ARG A 87 -11.90 9.22 28.77
N PRO A 88 -12.16 9.27 27.45
CA PRO A 88 -11.11 9.55 26.49
C PRO A 88 -10.61 10.97 26.75
N ALA A 89 -9.37 11.09 27.22
CA ALA A 89 -8.65 12.35 27.23
C ALA A 89 -8.66 12.85 25.77
N VAL A 90 -9.35 13.97 25.55
CA VAL A 90 -9.40 14.68 24.28
C VAL A 90 -7.98 15.06 23.91
N ARG A 91 -7.30 14.19 23.16
CA ARG A 91 -6.06 14.53 22.45
C ARG A 91 -6.46 15.51 21.36
N SER A 92 -6.41 16.79 21.71
CA SER A 92 -6.35 17.91 20.78
C SER A 92 -5.12 17.75 19.89
N ALA A 93 -5.21 16.87 18.90
CA ALA A 93 -4.29 16.83 17.78
C ALA A 93 -4.61 18.05 16.89
N ARG A 94 -4.01 19.19 17.22
CA ARG A 94 -3.83 20.29 16.26
C ARG A 94 -2.98 19.75 15.12
N GLY A 95 -3.63 19.19 14.10
CA GLY A 95 -2.97 18.75 12.89
C GLY A 95 -2.35 19.94 12.15
N PRO A 96 -1.17 19.81 11.54
CA PRO A 96 -0.62 20.83 10.66
C PRO A 96 -1.44 20.84 9.35
N ARG A 97 -2.49 21.68 9.35
CA ARG A 97 -3.18 22.12 8.14
C ARG A 97 -2.25 23.12 7.47
N THR A 98 -1.60 22.76 6.35
CA THR A 98 -1.30 23.65 5.19
C THR A 98 -0.17 23.09 4.32
N TRP A 99 -0.50 22.23 3.34
CA TRP A 99 0.38 22.03 2.17
C TRP A 99 -0.36 21.94 0.83
N VAL A 100 -1.70 22.03 0.82
CA VAL A 100 -2.48 22.04 -0.42
C VAL A 100 -2.87 23.47 -0.78
N ARG A 101 -1.92 24.27 -1.29
CA ARG A 101 -2.27 25.53 -1.99
C ARG A 101 -1.21 26.11 -2.91
N ARG A 102 -0.44 25.27 -3.61
CA ARG A 102 0.43 25.77 -4.68
C ARG A 102 0.54 24.74 -5.78
N LEU A 103 -0.29 24.87 -6.82
CA LEU A 103 -0.03 24.46 -8.21
C LEU A 103 -1.28 24.66 -9.10
N ARG A 104 -1.94 25.82 -9.00
CA ARG A 104 -2.97 26.23 -9.97
C ARG A 104 -2.91 27.72 -10.23
N ARG A 105 -1.80 28.18 -10.82
CA ARG A 105 -1.70 29.48 -11.52
C ARG A 105 -0.40 29.55 -12.34
N ARG A 106 -0.51 29.14 -13.59
CA ARG A 106 0.26 29.48 -14.80
C ARG A 106 -0.40 28.62 -15.88
N ARG A 107 -1.34 29.09 -16.72
CA ARG A 107 -1.21 30.18 -17.70
C ARG A 107 0.17 30.21 -18.33
#